data_AF-G1X318-F1
#
_entry.id   AF-G1X318-F1
#
_cell.length_a   1.000
_cell.length_b   1.000
_cell.length_c   1.000
_cell.angle_alpha   90.00
_cell.angle_beta   90.00
_cell.angle_gamma   90.00
#
_symmetry.space_group_name_H-M   'P 1'
#
loop_
_entity.id
_entity.type
_entity.pdbx_description
1 polymer ?
#
loop_
_entity_poly.entity_id
_entity_poly.type
_entity_poly.pdbx_seq_one_letter_code
_entity_poly.pdbx_strand_id
1 'polypeptide(L)'
;MAPPQQSLPALPDALISTLSSITLAIQLINNPSSDVSTTVAASQNYAAVPLYTFLADFANLVKAHATKLGLISNPPIAVSTYPAIARILVELAENIPAASSAPQIASKERYGSITHAAVVSGMVDLLRGIEEMLQAIQSNISEGAATTSGDSTKSPYTSTGQIWFSADNLLAISQKHLIGLVELKLQSHADMLNDCIAEFKEWVTDATEELNGEDSGFDEAESQSSSIHADLGLNDDDDFFGIEGREKPKVTKEVLTMAEATQKKLKLTSILYTAVMKRRVKDPVTRLGGVFSTKAKGTEDGKEYSVEKEKDIDRLERIVETSKNLVEKADDLAAGFYDGDNADDIAELRSEFVEAAADLAKACQLGGDGTEDTPSAWFGKFLENVKT
;
A
#
# COMPACT_ATOMS: atom_id res chain seq x y z
N MET A 1 0.47 8.52 55.06
CA MET A 1 1.75 8.22 54.39
C MET A 1 1.62 8.71 52.95
N ALA A 2 2.32 9.78 52.59
CA ALA A 2 2.40 10.20 51.19
C ALA A 2 3.26 9.18 50.42
N PRO A 3 2.91 8.81 49.18
CA PRO A 3 3.71 7.90 48.38
C PRO A 3 5.10 8.52 48.15
N PRO A 4 6.17 7.69 48.06
CA PRO A 4 7.51 8.19 47.82
C PRO A 4 7.56 8.93 46.49
N GLN A 5 7.93 10.22 46.51
CA GLN A 5 8.22 10.98 45.31
C GLN A 5 9.46 10.36 44.66
N GLN A 6 9.27 9.55 43.62
CA GLN A 6 10.37 9.21 42.72
C GLN A 6 10.94 10.53 42.18
N SER A 7 12.22 10.77 42.43
CA SER A 7 12.92 11.94 41.93
C SER A 7 12.91 11.91 40.41
N LEU A 8 12.34 12.94 39.78
CA LEU A 8 12.28 13.06 38.33
C LEU A 8 13.71 13.14 37.76
N PRO A 9 14.06 12.37 36.72
CA PRO A 9 15.39 12.43 36.11
C PRO A 9 15.65 13.79 35.46
N ALA A 10 16.93 14.14 35.30
CA ALA A 10 17.31 15.30 34.52
C ALA A 10 16.87 15.11 33.06
N LEU A 11 16.52 16.20 32.38
CA LEU A 11 16.03 16.14 30.99
C LEU A 11 17.00 15.43 30.02
N PRO A 12 18.32 15.65 30.08
CA PRO A 12 19.26 14.90 29.24
C PRO A 12 19.19 13.38 29.46
N ASP A 13 19.11 12.94 30.72
CA ASP A 13 19.02 11.51 31.07
C ASP A 13 17.70 10.90 30.59
N ALA A 14 16.59 11.64 30.74
CA ALA A 14 15.28 11.24 30.27
C ALA A 14 15.25 11.07 28.73
N LEU A 15 15.89 12.00 27.99
CA LEU A 15 16.03 11.90 26.53
C LEU A 15 16.82 10.66 26.12
N ILE A 16 18.00 10.45 26.71
CA ILE A 16 18.87 9.31 26.40
C ILE A 16 18.16 7.98 26.69
N SER A 17 17.50 7.87 27.85
CA SER A 17 16.78 6.66 28.24
C SER A 17 15.60 6.38 27.30
N THR A 18 14.85 7.42 26.92
CA THR A 18 13.69 7.26 26.03
C THR A 18 14.13 6.89 24.62
N LEU A 19 15.14 7.58 24.07
CA LEU A 19 15.74 7.24 22.77
C LEU A 19 16.24 5.80 22.74
N SER A 20 16.97 5.37 23.78
CA SER A 20 17.47 3.99 23.88
C SER A 20 16.33 2.97 23.89
N SER A 21 15.23 3.28 24.60
CA SER A 21 14.04 2.43 24.65
C SER A 21 13.35 2.33 23.29
N ILE A 22 13.29 3.44 22.53
CA ILE A 22 12.74 3.47 21.17
C ILE A 22 13.60 2.62 20.23
N THR A 23 14.92 2.82 20.24
CA THR A 23 15.83 2.05 19.40
C THR A 23 15.71 0.55 19.68
N LEU A 24 15.64 0.15 20.95
CA LEU A 24 15.43 -1.24 21.34
C LEU A 24 14.07 -1.78 20.84
N ALA A 25 13.00 -0.99 20.99
CA ALA A 25 11.67 -1.40 20.51
C ALA A 25 11.65 -1.59 18.99
N ILE A 26 12.24 -0.67 18.22
CA ILE A 26 12.36 -0.80 16.76
C ILE A 26 13.17 -2.06 16.38
N GLN A 27 14.28 -2.31 17.08
CA GLN A 27 15.10 -3.52 16.85
C GLN A 27 14.31 -4.80 17.10
N LEU A 28 13.54 -4.87 18.20
CA LEU A 28 12.70 -6.02 18.54
C LEU A 28 11.54 -6.22 17.55
N ILE A 29 10.97 -5.14 17.03
CA ILE A 29 9.91 -5.19 16.01
C ILE A 29 10.45 -5.76 14.70
N ASN A 30 11.63 -5.32 14.27
CA ASN A 30 12.23 -5.73 13.01
C ASN A 30 12.88 -7.13 13.10
N ASN A 31 13.39 -7.50 14.27
CA ASN A 31 14.06 -8.79 14.51
C ASN A 31 13.43 -9.50 15.73
N PRO A 32 12.22 -10.04 15.61
CA PRO A 32 11.63 -10.84 16.67
C PRO A 32 12.52 -12.07 16.91
N SER A 33 13.13 -12.17 18.08
CA SER A 33 14.05 -13.28 18.40
C SER A 33 13.35 -14.64 18.29
N SER A 34 13.95 -15.57 17.54
CA SER A 34 13.43 -16.91 17.25
C SER A 34 13.55 -17.93 18.40
N ASP A 35 13.74 -17.50 19.65
CA ASP A 35 14.00 -18.44 20.76
C ASP A 35 12.73 -19.20 21.18
N VAL A 36 12.60 -20.41 20.64
CA VAL A 36 11.46 -21.34 20.69
C VAL A 36 11.07 -21.80 22.11
N SER A 37 11.86 -21.52 23.15
CA SER A 37 11.59 -22.05 24.51
C SER A 37 10.79 -21.13 25.43
N THR A 38 10.61 -19.85 25.09
CA THR A 38 9.81 -18.88 25.86
C THR A 38 8.45 -18.57 25.21
N THR A 39 8.18 -19.18 24.05
CA THR A 39 7.11 -18.79 23.13
C THR A 39 5.73 -19.23 23.57
N VAL A 40 5.55 -20.36 24.26
CA VAL A 40 4.19 -20.86 24.55
C VAL A 40 3.46 -19.95 25.56
N ALA A 41 4.11 -19.57 26.65
CA ALA A 41 3.51 -18.70 27.67
C ALA A 41 3.41 -17.22 27.23
N ALA A 42 4.36 -16.73 26.42
CA ALA A 42 4.32 -15.37 25.88
C ALA A 42 3.25 -15.23 24.77
N SER A 43 3.14 -16.21 23.88
CA SER A 43 2.10 -16.26 22.83
C SER A 43 0.69 -16.29 23.41
N GLN A 44 0.47 -16.96 24.56
CA GLN A 44 -0.82 -16.95 25.26
C GLN A 44 -1.19 -15.55 25.80
N ASN A 45 -0.21 -14.80 26.32
CA ASN A 45 -0.44 -13.43 26.80
C ASN A 45 -0.76 -12.47 25.64
N TYR A 46 -0.06 -12.58 24.51
CA TYR A 46 -0.34 -11.74 23.33
C TYR A 46 -1.64 -12.15 22.61
N ALA A 47 -2.03 -13.42 22.69
CA ALA A 47 -3.30 -13.91 22.15
C ALA A 47 -4.53 -13.26 22.80
N ALA A 48 -4.42 -12.91 24.09
CA ALA A 48 -5.48 -12.26 24.86
C ALA A 48 -5.59 -10.75 24.60
N VAL A 49 -4.59 -10.12 23.98
CA VAL A 49 -4.62 -8.68 23.67
C VAL A 49 -5.42 -8.43 22.40
N PRO A 50 -6.49 -7.62 22.44
CA PRO A 50 -7.23 -7.22 21.25
C PRO A 50 -6.40 -6.24 20.42
N LEU A 51 -5.92 -6.67 19.25
CA LEU A 51 -5.01 -5.91 18.39
C LEU A 51 -5.54 -4.50 18.12
N TYR A 52 -6.76 -4.38 17.62
CA TYR A 52 -7.28 -3.10 17.14
C TYR A 52 -7.45 -2.07 18.25
N THR A 53 -7.87 -2.50 19.45
CA THR A 53 -7.91 -1.64 20.63
C THR A 53 -6.51 -1.22 21.05
N PHE A 54 -5.55 -2.16 21.09
CA PHE A 54 -4.15 -1.85 21.39
C PHE A 54 -3.57 -0.79 20.43
N LEU A 55 -3.78 -0.95 19.11
CA LEU A 55 -3.31 0.02 18.11
C LEU A 55 -3.95 1.40 18.33
N ALA A 56 -5.26 1.45 18.58
CA ALA A 56 -5.98 2.69 18.79
C ALA A 56 -5.54 3.42 20.06
N ASP A 57 -5.41 2.69 21.17
CA ASP A 57 -4.99 3.25 22.45
C ASP A 57 -3.56 3.77 22.38
N PHE A 58 -2.64 3.00 21.78
CA PHE A 58 -1.24 3.40 21.62
C PHE A 58 -1.11 4.63 20.71
N ALA A 59 -1.81 4.65 19.57
CA ALA A 59 -1.79 5.79 18.65
C ALA A 59 -2.33 7.08 19.31
N ASN A 60 -3.45 7.00 20.03
CA ASN A 60 -4.02 8.15 20.74
C ASN A 60 -3.12 8.65 21.88
N LEU A 61 -2.52 7.72 22.63
CA LEU A 61 -1.57 8.04 23.70
C LEU A 61 -0.36 8.80 23.15
N VAL A 62 0.28 8.26 22.11
CA VAL A 62 1.45 8.89 21.48
C VAL A 62 1.09 10.25 20.89
N LYS A 63 -0.07 10.37 20.21
CA LYS A 63 -0.54 11.66 19.66
C LYS A 63 -0.73 12.71 20.75
N ALA A 64 -1.28 12.32 21.91
CA ALA A 64 -1.43 13.20 23.06
C ALA A 64 -0.08 13.67 23.62
N HIS A 65 0.89 12.75 23.77
CA HIS A 65 2.25 13.11 24.22
C HIS A 65 2.99 13.98 23.20
N ALA A 66 2.89 13.67 21.91
CA ALA A 66 3.49 14.46 20.84
C ALA A 66 2.94 15.90 20.83
N THR A 67 1.63 16.06 21.01
CA THR A 67 0.99 17.37 21.09
C THR A 67 1.50 18.16 22.30
N LYS A 68 1.54 17.52 23.48
CA LYS A 68 2.05 18.16 24.69
C LYS A 68 3.52 18.56 24.52
N LEU A 69 4.35 17.69 23.97
CA LEU A 69 5.78 17.96 23.74
C LEU A 69 5.96 19.10 22.73
N GLY A 70 5.32 19.03 21.57
CA GLY A 70 5.40 20.09 20.55
C GLY A 70 5.02 21.48 21.05
N LEU A 71 4.05 21.58 21.97
CA LEU A 71 3.66 22.86 22.58
C LEU A 71 4.71 23.44 23.55
N ILE A 72 5.38 22.58 24.32
CA ILE A 72 6.32 23.02 25.38
C ILE A 72 7.78 23.00 24.95
N SER A 73 8.09 22.42 23.78
CA SER A 73 9.44 22.30 23.24
C SER A 73 9.73 23.28 22.10
N ASN A 74 8.93 24.33 21.93
CA ASN A 74 9.17 25.34 20.90
C ASN A 74 10.51 26.08 21.16
N PRO A 75 11.41 26.21 20.17
CA PRO A 75 12.64 26.97 20.34
C PRO A 75 12.39 28.48 20.54
N PRO A 76 13.16 29.16 21.40
CA PRO A 76 14.11 28.59 22.37
C PRO A 76 13.37 27.91 23.53
N ILE A 77 13.81 26.70 23.92
CA ILE A 77 13.16 25.94 24.99
C ILE A 77 13.50 26.59 26.33
N ALA A 78 12.49 27.06 27.05
CA ALA A 78 12.68 27.66 28.37
C ALA A 78 13.11 26.60 29.40
N VAL A 79 14.17 26.88 30.18
CA VAL A 79 14.66 25.94 31.21
C VAL A 79 13.58 25.58 32.24
N SER A 80 12.61 26.47 32.48
CA SER A 80 11.47 26.21 33.36
C SER A 80 10.54 25.08 32.87
N THR A 81 10.56 24.74 31.59
CA THR A 81 9.75 23.64 31.03
C THR A 81 10.47 22.29 31.10
N TYR A 82 11.77 22.24 31.43
CA TYR A 82 12.54 20.99 31.44
C TYR A 82 11.94 19.89 32.32
N PRO A 83 11.44 20.16 33.54
CA PRO A 83 10.78 19.13 34.35
C PRO A 83 9.47 18.62 33.72
N ALA A 84 8.74 19.48 33.00
CA ALA A 84 7.52 19.05 32.32
C ALA A 84 7.84 18.14 31.13
N ILE A 85 8.87 18.47 30.35
CA ILE A 85 9.37 17.63 29.25
C ILE A 85 9.84 16.29 29.81
N ALA A 86 10.71 16.29 30.83
CA ALA A 86 11.23 15.06 31.42
C ALA A 86 10.11 14.14 31.96
N ARG A 87 9.05 14.69 32.55
CA ARG A 87 7.88 13.90 32.99
C ARG A 87 7.19 13.22 31.80
N ILE A 88 6.94 13.95 30.71
CA ILE A 88 6.30 13.37 29.52
C ILE A 88 7.17 12.27 28.91
N LEU A 89 8.49 12.44 28.91
CA LEU A 89 9.42 11.43 28.40
C LEU A 89 9.40 10.15 29.25
N VAL A 90 9.34 10.27 30.58
CA VAL A 90 9.20 9.12 31.48
C VAL A 90 7.89 8.38 31.21
N GLU A 91 6.77 9.10 31.14
CA GLU A 91 5.46 8.50 30.81
C GLU A 91 5.50 7.79 29.45
N LEU A 92 6.15 8.39 28.45
CA LEU A 92 6.29 7.77 27.13
C LEU A 92 7.19 6.52 27.16
N ALA A 93 8.32 6.59 27.87
CA ALA A 93 9.27 5.49 28.02
C ALA A 93 8.66 4.27 28.70
N GLU A 94 7.71 4.44 29.62
CA GLU A 94 6.96 3.34 30.25
C GLU A 94 6.09 2.57 29.24
N ASN A 95 5.62 3.25 28.18
CA ASN A 95 4.70 2.67 27.20
C ASN A 95 5.42 2.15 25.93
N ILE A 96 6.62 2.63 25.62
CA ILE A 96 7.40 2.19 24.46
C ILE A 96 7.67 0.67 24.42
N PRO A 97 8.00 -0.02 25.54
CA PRO A 97 8.19 -1.46 25.53
C PRO A 97 6.96 -2.24 25.04
N ALA A 98 5.74 -1.74 25.27
CA ALA A 98 4.53 -2.38 24.79
C ALA A 98 4.48 -2.40 23.24
N ALA A 99 5.01 -1.36 22.57
CA ALA A 99 5.09 -1.32 21.11
C ALA A 99 5.94 -2.46 20.53
N SER A 100 6.97 -2.91 21.27
CA SER A 100 7.83 -4.02 20.82
C SER A 100 7.08 -5.35 20.66
N SER A 101 5.92 -5.48 21.31
CA SER A 101 5.05 -6.66 21.23
C SER A 101 4.05 -6.63 20.07
N ALA A 102 3.98 -5.52 19.33
CA ALA A 102 3.01 -5.35 18.24
C ALA A 102 3.07 -6.47 17.17
N PRO A 103 4.24 -6.96 16.72
CA PRO A 103 4.31 -8.07 15.76
C PRO A 103 3.71 -9.38 16.30
N GLN A 104 3.91 -9.66 17.59
CA GLN A 104 3.38 -10.86 18.25
C GLN A 104 1.87 -10.76 18.45
N ILE A 105 1.36 -9.58 18.82
CA ILE A 105 -0.08 -9.32 18.90
C ILE A 105 -0.72 -9.44 17.51
N ALA A 106 -0.08 -8.85 16.49
CA ALA A 106 -0.50 -8.88 15.09
C ALA A 106 -0.04 -10.15 14.34
N SER A 107 0.03 -11.29 15.01
CA SER A 107 0.54 -12.54 14.43
C SER A 107 -0.10 -12.86 13.07
N LYS A 108 0.72 -13.33 12.11
CA LYS A 108 0.28 -13.66 10.76
C LYS A 108 -0.84 -14.72 10.74
N GLU A 109 -0.82 -15.66 11.69
CA GLU A 109 -1.82 -16.71 11.80
C GLU A 109 -3.22 -16.19 12.19
N ARG A 110 -3.26 -15.12 13.00
CA ARG A 110 -4.53 -14.55 13.52
C ARG A 110 -5.09 -13.46 12.63
N TYR A 111 -4.23 -12.62 12.07
CA TYR A 111 -4.63 -11.39 11.37
C TYR A 111 -4.18 -11.35 9.91
N GLY A 112 -3.40 -12.33 9.45
CA GLY A 112 -2.81 -12.33 8.12
C GLY A 112 -1.47 -11.60 8.04
N SER A 113 -0.67 -11.98 7.05
CA SER A 113 0.54 -11.29 6.60
C SER A 113 0.29 -9.83 6.22
N ILE A 114 -0.86 -9.50 5.62
CA ILE A 114 -1.19 -8.12 5.22
C ILE A 114 -1.32 -7.21 6.44
N THR A 115 -2.13 -7.60 7.42
CA THR A 115 -2.31 -6.83 8.66
C THR A 115 -1.03 -6.81 9.47
N HIS A 116 -0.33 -7.95 9.59
CA HIS A 116 0.97 -8.00 10.26
C HIS A 116 1.95 -6.98 9.68
N ALA A 117 2.13 -6.98 8.36
CA ALA A 117 3.05 -6.05 7.69
C ALA A 117 2.66 -4.58 7.92
N ALA A 118 1.37 -4.25 7.80
CA ALA A 118 0.86 -2.90 8.02
C ALA A 118 1.06 -2.41 9.46
N VAL A 119 0.86 -3.29 10.45
CA VAL A 119 1.10 -2.97 11.86
C VAL A 119 2.58 -2.76 12.15
N VAL A 120 3.44 -3.65 11.64
CA VAL A 120 4.90 -3.54 11.81
C VAL A 120 5.41 -2.23 11.23
N SER A 121 5.08 -1.92 9.97
CA SER A 121 5.52 -0.68 9.34
C SER A 121 4.97 0.54 10.07
N GLY A 122 3.67 0.55 10.40
CA GLY A 122 3.03 1.67 11.09
C GLY A 122 3.61 1.94 12.48
N MET A 123 3.96 0.89 13.23
CA MET A 123 4.60 1.04 14.54
C MET A 123 6.03 1.56 14.43
N VAL A 124 6.81 1.06 13.47
CA VAL A 124 8.17 1.56 13.21
C VAL A 124 8.13 3.02 12.79
N ASP A 125 7.24 3.40 11.87
CA ASP A 125 7.08 4.78 11.41
C ASP A 125 6.69 5.72 12.55
N LEU A 126 5.77 5.30 13.43
CA LEU A 126 5.38 6.06 14.60
C LEU A 126 6.55 6.26 15.57
N LEU A 127 7.27 5.17 15.90
CA LEU A 127 8.42 5.22 16.80
C LEU A 127 9.56 6.09 16.24
N ARG A 128 9.79 6.03 14.91
CA ARG A 128 10.77 6.89 14.23
C ARG A 128 10.37 8.36 14.27
N GLY A 129 9.07 8.67 14.11
CA GLY A 129 8.56 10.03 14.29
C GLY A 129 8.82 10.56 15.72
N ILE A 130 8.64 9.72 16.75
CA ILE A 130 8.99 10.08 18.13
C ILE A 130 10.50 10.32 18.24
N GLU A 131 11.32 9.40 17.74
CA GLU A 131 12.79 9.50 17.77
C GLU A 131 13.27 10.84 17.18
N GLU A 132 12.76 11.21 16.01
CA GLU A 132 13.10 12.46 15.33
C GLU A 132 12.70 13.69 16.15
N MET A 133 11.54 13.65 16.83
CA MET A 133 11.13 14.72 17.73
C MET A 133 12.06 14.84 18.94
N LEU A 134 12.48 13.72 19.53
CA LEU A 134 13.40 13.72 20.68
C LEU A 134 14.80 14.20 20.29
N GLN A 135 15.29 13.81 19.12
CA GLN A 135 16.55 14.33 18.57
C GLN A 135 16.47 15.84 18.34
N ALA A 136 15.37 16.34 17.80
CA ALA A 136 15.16 17.79 17.63
C ALA A 136 15.16 18.52 18.99
N ILE A 137 14.50 17.97 20.02
CA ILE A 137 14.53 18.53 21.38
C ILE A 137 15.96 18.54 21.92
N GLN A 138 16.71 17.45 21.76
CA GLN A 138 18.10 17.34 22.21
C GLN A 138 19.02 18.36 21.55
N SER A 139 18.90 18.56 20.23
CA SER A 139 19.66 19.58 19.50
C SER A 139 19.33 20.99 19.99
N ASN A 140 18.04 21.32 20.15
CA ASN A 140 17.62 22.65 20.62
C ASN A 140 18.08 22.97 22.06
N ILE A 141 18.27 21.96 22.92
CA ILE A 141 18.85 22.14 24.26
C ILE A 141 20.37 22.35 24.18
N SER A 142 21.04 21.63 23.28
CA SER A 142 22.50 21.68 23.12
C SER A 142 22.98 22.96 22.42
N GLU A 143 22.21 23.45 21.45
CA GLU A 143 22.46 24.70 20.72
C GLU A 143 22.00 25.94 21.51
N GLY A 144 21.20 25.74 22.57
CA GLY A 144 20.72 26.76 23.51
C GLY A 144 21.79 27.48 24.35
N ALA A 145 23.08 27.34 24.00
CA ALA A 145 24.18 28.13 24.55
C ALA A 145 24.87 29.05 23.51
N ALA A 146 24.55 28.95 22.20
CA ALA A 146 25.19 29.78 21.18
C ALA A 146 24.28 30.13 20.01
N THR A 147 23.92 31.42 19.98
CA THR A 147 23.66 32.24 18.78
C THR A 147 22.35 32.10 18.00
N THR A 148 21.65 33.23 17.98
CA THR A 148 20.77 33.72 16.92
C THR A 148 21.45 33.65 15.55
N SER A 149 21.24 32.58 14.78
CA SER A 149 21.58 32.54 13.34
C SER A 149 20.63 31.57 12.66
N GLY A 150 19.80 32.10 11.77
CA GLY A 150 18.60 31.45 11.23
C GLY A 150 18.86 30.42 10.14
N ASP A 151 19.62 29.35 10.44
CA ASP A 151 19.75 28.24 9.51
C ASP A 151 19.61 26.88 10.21
N SER A 152 18.51 26.19 9.91
CA SER A 152 18.22 24.78 10.22
C SER A 152 17.90 24.31 11.66
N THR A 153 17.31 25.13 12.53
CA THR A 153 16.63 24.58 13.72
C THR A 153 15.41 23.76 13.27
N LYS A 154 15.54 22.43 13.22
CA LYS A 154 14.41 21.53 12.93
C LYS A 154 13.32 21.80 13.96
N SER A 155 12.25 22.44 13.51
CA SER A 155 11.12 22.76 14.34
C SER A 155 10.45 21.48 14.84
N PRO A 156 10.25 21.30 16.15
CA PRO A 156 9.52 20.16 16.71
C PRO A 156 8.08 20.03 16.17
N TYR A 157 7.53 21.08 15.54
CA TYR A 157 6.22 21.04 14.89
C TYR A 157 6.21 20.12 13.66
N THR A 158 7.30 20.04 12.89
CA THR A 158 7.39 19.12 11.74
C THR A 158 7.31 17.67 12.22
N SER A 159 8.04 17.33 13.28
CA SER A 159 8.00 15.99 13.88
C SER A 159 6.65 15.69 14.54
N THR A 160 5.96 16.70 15.11
CA THR A 160 4.60 16.53 15.65
C THR A 160 3.61 16.13 14.55
N GLY A 161 3.66 16.81 13.40
CA GLY A 161 2.81 16.47 12.24
C GLY A 161 3.08 15.07 11.69
N GLN A 162 4.33 14.66 11.63
CA GLN A 162 4.72 13.30 11.21
C GLN A 162 4.22 12.23 12.19
N ILE A 163 4.38 12.46 13.50
CA ILE A 163 3.83 11.55 14.52
C ILE A 163 2.30 11.44 14.39
N TRP A 164 1.61 12.55 14.13
CA TRP A 164 0.17 12.55 13.91
C TRP A 164 -0.21 11.73 12.69
N PHE A 165 0.48 11.91 11.57
CA PHE A 165 0.24 11.14 10.36
C PHE A 165 0.44 9.63 10.60
N SER A 166 1.54 9.24 11.25
CA SER A 166 1.80 7.83 11.57
C SER A 166 0.78 7.25 12.57
N ALA A 167 0.36 8.04 13.57
CA ALA A 167 -0.67 7.63 14.52
C ALA A 167 -2.04 7.49 13.84
N ASP A 168 -2.39 8.40 12.94
CA ASP A 168 -3.63 8.34 12.16
C ASP A 168 -3.63 7.14 11.20
N ASN A 169 -2.46 6.74 10.67
CA ASN A 169 -2.32 5.51 9.90
C ASN A 169 -2.60 4.26 10.77
N LEU A 170 -2.09 4.20 12.00
CA LEU A 170 -2.41 3.09 12.93
C LEU A 170 -3.89 3.06 13.33
N LEU A 171 -4.52 4.23 13.51
CA LEU A 171 -5.96 4.34 13.72
C LEU A 171 -6.76 3.89 12.49
N ALA A 172 -6.28 4.21 11.28
CA ALA A 172 -6.91 3.74 10.05
C ALA A 172 -6.82 2.22 9.94
N ILE A 173 -5.69 1.61 10.31
CA ILE A 173 -5.53 0.14 10.38
C ILE A 173 -6.54 -0.45 11.37
N SER A 174 -6.71 0.16 12.55
CA SER A 174 -7.66 -0.33 13.56
C SER A 174 -9.13 -0.20 13.16
N GLN A 175 -9.46 0.76 12.30
CA GLN A 175 -10.83 0.96 11.80
C GLN A 175 -11.14 0.13 10.54
N LYS A 176 -10.16 -0.05 9.67
CA LYS A 176 -10.33 -0.72 8.36
C LYS A 176 -10.26 -2.24 8.46
N HIS A 177 -9.57 -2.77 9.47
CA HIS A 177 -9.31 -4.21 9.63
C HIS A 177 -8.67 -4.83 8.38
N LEU A 178 -8.55 -6.16 8.30
CA LEU A 178 -7.97 -6.83 7.14
C LEU A 178 -8.68 -6.47 5.83
N ILE A 179 -10.02 -6.45 5.84
CA ILE A 179 -10.83 -6.21 4.64
C ILE A 179 -10.57 -4.84 4.01
N GLY A 180 -10.43 -3.79 4.84
CA GLY A 180 -10.17 -2.45 4.35
C GLY A 180 -8.72 -2.26 3.92
N LEU A 181 -7.76 -3.00 4.48
CA LEU A 181 -6.38 -3.04 3.99
C LEU A 181 -6.28 -3.74 2.63
N VAL A 182 -7.02 -4.84 2.45
CA VAL A 182 -7.14 -5.53 1.16
C VAL A 182 -7.78 -4.63 0.12
N GLU A 183 -8.83 -3.89 0.48
CA GLU A 183 -9.43 -2.88 -0.40
C GLU A 183 -8.41 -1.85 -0.86
N LEU A 184 -7.61 -1.28 0.06
CA LEU A 184 -6.60 -0.28 -0.29
C LEU A 184 -5.52 -0.84 -1.22
N LYS A 185 -5.04 -2.06 -0.97
CA LYS A 185 -4.05 -2.71 -1.85
C LYS A 185 -4.61 -2.99 -3.24
N LEU A 186 -5.82 -3.54 -3.33
CA LEU A 186 -6.47 -3.79 -4.61
C LEU A 186 -6.77 -2.51 -5.38
N GLN A 187 -7.13 -1.44 -4.70
CA GLN A 187 -7.31 -0.14 -5.33
C GLN A 187 -5.99 0.38 -5.87
N SER A 188 -4.91 0.32 -5.10
CA SER A 188 -3.57 0.71 -5.57
C SER A 188 -3.13 -0.08 -6.81
N HIS A 189 -3.37 -1.39 -6.84
CA HIS A 189 -3.08 -2.22 -8.02
C HIS A 189 -3.98 -1.86 -9.22
N ALA A 190 -5.26 -1.56 -8.98
CA ALA A 190 -6.17 -1.12 -10.03
C ALA A 190 -5.74 0.23 -10.63
N ASP A 191 -5.27 1.15 -9.80
CA ASP A 191 -4.78 2.46 -10.22
C ASP A 191 -3.53 2.29 -11.09
N MET A 192 -2.54 1.48 -10.65
CA MET A 192 -1.36 1.12 -11.46
C MET A 192 -1.72 0.51 -12.82
N LEU A 193 -2.70 -0.41 -12.86
CA LEU A 193 -3.18 -0.98 -14.11
C LEU A 193 -3.83 0.08 -15.02
N ASN A 194 -4.60 1.01 -14.46
CA ASN A 194 -5.25 2.07 -15.23
C ASN A 194 -4.24 3.08 -15.78
N ASP A 195 -3.19 3.39 -15.03
CA ASP A 195 -2.07 4.21 -15.48
C ASP A 195 -1.36 3.53 -16.66
N CYS A 196 -1.02 2.24 -16.53
CA CYS A 196 -0.48 1.42 -17.62
C CYS A 196 -1.42 1.38 -18.85
N ILE A 197 -2.74 1.26 -18.67
CA ILE A 197 -3.72 1.32 -19.77
C ILE A 197 -3.70 2.68 -20.48
N ALA A 198 -3.57 3.77 -19.73
CA ALA A 198 -3.53 5.12 -20.28
C ALA A 198 -2.26 5.32 -21.11
N GLU A 199 -1.10 5.00 -20.54
CA GLU A 199 0.20 5.07 -21.21
C GLU A 199 0.22 4.18 -22.48
N PHE A 200 -0.24 2.93 -22.35
CA PHE A 200 -0.29 2.01 -23.49
C PHE A 200 -1.25 2.48 -24.59
N LYS A 201 -2.33 3.19 -24.24
CA LYS A 201 -3.24 3.78 -25.22
C LYS A 201 -2.58 4.90 -26.00
N GLU A 202 -1.81 5.76 -25.33
CA GLU A 202 -1.04 6.82 -25.99
C GLU A 202 -0.06 6.20 -26.98
N TRP A 203 0.70 5.19 -26.55
CA TRP A 203 1.61 4.46 -27.44
C TRP A 203 0.91 3.84 -28.67
N VAL A 204 -0.26 3.20 -28.50
CA VAL A 204 -1.02 2.66 -29.65
C VAL A 204 -1.47 3.75 -30.62
N THR A 205 -1.78 4.95 -30.10
CA THR A 205 -2.20 6.09 -30.93
C THR A 205 -1.03 6.58 -31.78
N ASP A 206 0.11 6.83 -31.14
CA ASP A 206 1.34 7.25 -31.81
C ASP A 206 1.79 6.23 -32.87
N ALA A 207 1.76 4.94 -32.52
CA ALA A 207 2.07 3.83 -33.42
C ALA A 207 1.13 3.76 -34.64
N THR A 208 -0.13 4.18 -34.48
CA THR A 208 -1.11 4.25 -35.58
C THR A 208 -0.82 5.41 -36.53
N GLU A 209 -0.48 6.58 -35.97
CA GLU A 209 -0.12 7.77 -36.74
C GLU A 209 1.18 7.54 -37.56
N GLU A 210 2.20 6.92 -36.95
CA GLU A 210 3.44 6.55 -37.64
C GLU A 210 3.20 5.60 -38.82
N LEU A 211 2.29 4.63 -38.68
CA LEU A 211 1.98 3.65 -39.71
C LEU A 211 1.13 4.21 -40.85
N ASN A 212 0.18 5.09 -40.54
CA ASN A 212 -0.73 5.65 -41.53
C ASN A 212 -0.12 6.85 -42.27
N GLY A 213 1.00 7.42 -41.79
CA GLY A 213 1.72 8.50 -42.47
C GLY A 213 0.90 9.78 -42.64
N GLU A 214 -0.27 9.84 -41.99
CA GLU A 214 -1.14 11.00 -41.93
C GLU A 214 -1.05 11.54 -40.51
N ASP A 215 -0.62 12.80 -40.41
CA ASP A 215 -0.94 13.73 -39.33
C ASP A 215 -2.47 13.78 -39.20
N SER A 216 -3.06 12.74 -38.61
CA SER A 216 -4.49 12.69 -38.33
C SER A 216 -4.73 13.46 -37.06
N GLY A 217 -4.54 14.78 -37.14
CA GLY A 217 -5.10 15.73 -36.21
C GLY A 217 -6.55 15.33 -35.95
N PHE A 218 -6.79 14.87 -34.72
CA PHE A 218 -8.12 14.57 -34.22
C PHE A 218 -8.86 15.90 -34.07
N ASP A 219 -9.35 16.43 -35.19
CA ASP A 219 -10.21 17.61 -35.20
C ASP A 219 -11.61 17.13 -34.87
N GLU A 220 -11.96 17.30 -33.59
CA GLU A 220 -13.30 17.18 -33.07
C GLU A 220 -14.17 18.29 -33.70
N ALA A 221 -14.85 18.01 -34.81
CA ALA A 221 -15.83 18.95 -35.37
C ALA A 221 -16.99 18.30 -36.12
N GLU A 222 -18.19 18.71 -35.73
CA GLU A 222 -19.50 18.36 -36.25
C GLU A 222 -19.72 18.68 -37.75
N SER A 223 -20.63 17.90 -38.36
CA SER A 223 -21.69 18.37 -39.26
C SER A 223 -21.40 18.82 -40.72
N GLN A 224 -22.08 18.08 -41.62
CA GLN A 224 -22.76 18.51 -42.88
C GLN A 224 -22.05 18.47 -44.26
N SER A 225 -22.56 17.51 -45.06
CA SER A 225 -23.15 17.68 -46.40
C SER A 225 -22.30 18.03 -47.63
N SER A 226 -22.39 17.11 -48.59
CA SER A 226 -22.60 17.26 -50.05
C SER A 226 -21.42 17.51 -51.00
N SER A 227 -21.24 16.52 -51.90
CA SER A 227 -21.33 16.63 -53.38
C SER A 227 -20.07 16.81 -54.25
N ILE A 228 -19.68 15.69 -54.89
CA ILE A 228 -19.51 15.44 -56.36
C ILE A 228 -18.32 16.04 -57.17
N HIS A 229 -17.80 15.15 -58.05
CA HIS A 229 -16.99 15.25 -59.29
C HIS A 229 -15.46 15.29 -59.12
N ALA A 230 -14.73 14.21 -59.48
CA ALA A 230 -14.21 13.83 -60.83
C ALA A 230 -13.09 14.79 -61.28
N ASP A 231 -11.97 14.41 -61.89
CA ASP A 231 -11.68 13.44 -62.95
C ASP A 231 -10.18 13.59 -63.30
N LEU A 232 -9.54 12.56 -63.89
CA LEU A 232 -8.37 12.62 -64.81
C LEU A 232 -7.11 13.46 -64.43
N GLY A 233 -5.86 12.98 -64.48
CA GLY A 233 -5.24 11.90 -65.24
C GLY A 233 -3.78 12.27 -65.53
N LEU A 234 -2.92 11.24 -65.50
CA LEU A 234 -1.69 11.04 -66.28
C LEU A 234 -0.43 11.91 -66.05
N ASN A 235 0.69 11.18 -66.14
CA ASN A 235 2.05 11.57 -66.52
C ASN A 235 2.91 12.19 -65.41
N ASP A 236 4.20 11.91 -65.29
CA ASP A 236 5.14 10.93 -65.85
C ASP A 236 6.43 11.24 -65.07
N ASP A 237 7.25 10.22 -64.80
CA ASP A 237 8.69 10.35 -64.56
C ASP A 237 9.20 11.41 -63.55
N ASP A 238 9.60 10.94 -62.37
CA ASP A 238 10.92 11.29 -61.82
C ASP A 238 11.36 10.25 -60.77
N ASP A 239 12.04 9.22 -61.29
CA ASP A 239 13.00 8.35 -60.61
C ASP A 239 14.10 9.19 -59.93
N PHE A 240 13.80 9.81 -58.78
CA PHE A 240 14.78 10.66 -58.08
C PHE A 240 14.96 10.39 -56.58
N PHE A 241 14.44 9.31 -55.99
CA PHE A 241 14.87 8.92 -54.64
C PHE A 241 14.94 7.41 -54.44
N GLY A 242 16.01 6.82 -55.01
CA GLY A 242 16.65 5.66 -54.41
C GLY A 242 17.21 6.06 -53.04
N ILE A 243 16.39 5.90 -52.00
CA ILE A 243 16.85 5.87 -50.60
C ILE A 243 16.78 4.42 -50.15
N GLU A 244 17.77 3.63 -50.57
CA GLU A 244 18.19 2.45 -49.82
C GLU A 244 18.68 2.95 -48.45
N GLY A 245 17.85 2.79 -47.42
CA GLY A 245 18.18 3.26 -46.08
C GLY A 245 17.04 3.84 -45.26
N ARG A 246 15.75 3.67 -45.63
CA ARG A 246 14.69 3.83 -44.63
C ARG A 246 14.85 2.70 -43.63
N GLU A 247 15.27 3.04 -42.41
CA GLU A 247 15.03 2.22 -41.23
C GLU A 247 13.60 1.67 -41.34
N LYS A 248 13.46 0.34 -41.27
CA LYS A 248 12.14 -0.28 -41.29
C LYS A 248 11.29 0.42 -40.22
N PRO A 249 10.02 0.75 -40.51
CA PRO A 249 9.15 1.34 -39.50
C PRO A 249 9.20 0.46 -38.24
N LYS A 250 9.50 1.06 -37.09
CA LYS A 250 9.64 0.35 -35.81
C LYS A 250 8.36 -0.41 -35.46
N VAL A 251 7.22 0.06 -35.94
CA VAL A 251 5.91 -0.58 -35.78
C VAL A 251 5.46 -1.20 -37.10
N THR A 252 5.20 -2.51 -37.08
CA THR A 252 4.55 -3.21 -38.20
C THR A 252 3.04 -3.27 -38.00
N LYS A 253 2.28 -3.42 -39.09
CA LYS A 253 0.82 -3.58 -39.01
C LYS A 253 0.41 -4.77 -38.14
N GLU A 254 1.20 -5.84 -38.12
CA GLU A 254 0.99 -7.01 -37.27
C GLU A 254 1.11 -6.64 -35.79
N VAL A 255 2.17 -5.93 -35.41
CA VAL A 255 2.38 -5.42 -34.03
C VAL A 255 1.25 -4.49 -33.62
N LEU A 256 0.78 -3.60 -34.50
CA LEU A 256 -0.34 -2.71 -34.19
C LEU A 256 -1.63 -3.49 -33.92
N THR A 257 -1.95 -4.49 -34.76
CA THR A 257 -3.14 -5.34 -34.52
C THR A 257 -3.05 -6.13 -33.21
N MET A 258 -1.86 -6.58 -32.84
CA MET A 258 -1.62 -7.24 -31.56
C MET A 258 -1.77 -6.26 -30.39
N ALA A 259 -1.27 -5.03 -30.53
CA ALA A 259 -1.39 -3.99 -29.52
C ALA A 259 -2.86 -3.60 -29.26
N GLU A 260 -3.66 -3.42 -30.31
CA GLU A 260 -5.11 -3.18 -30.17
C GLU A 260 -5.82 -4.34 -29.45
N ALA A 261 -5.44 -5.58 -29.74
CA ALA A 261 -5.98 -6.76 -29.08
C ALA A 261 -5.57 -6.83 -27.60
N THR A 262 -4.32 -6.48 -27.28
CA THR A 262 -3.80 -6.35 -25.92
C THR A 262 -4.52 -5.24 -25.15
N GLN A 263 -4.73 -4.07 -25.75
CA GLN A 263 -5.44 -2.96 -25.14
C GLN A 263 -6.86 -3.35 -24.70
N LYS A 264 -7.57 -4.13 -25.53
CA LYS A 264 -8.89 -4.69 -25.17
C LYS A 264 -8.81 -5.62 -23.96
N LYS A 265 -7.76 -6.43 -23.85
CA LYS A 265 -7.54 -7.36 -22.71
C LYS A 265 -7.17 -6.61 -21.43
N LEU A 266 -6.34 -5.57 -21.51
CA LEU A 266 -6.04 -4.70 -20.37
C LEU A 266 -7.31 -4.02 -19.84
N LYS A 267 -8.13 -3.44 -20.73
CA LYS A 267 -9.44 -2.84 -20.36
C LYS A 267 -10.39 -3.86 -19.73
N LEU A 268 -10.48 -5.07 -20.27
CA LEU A 268 -11.26 -6.16 -19.69
C LEU A 268 -10.80 -6.49 -18.25
N THR A 269 -9.50 -6.42 -18.01
CA THR A 269 -8.90 -6.68 -16.70
C THR A 269 -9.16 -5.55 -15.70
N SER A 270 -9.22 -4.29 -16.13
CA SER A 270 -9.68 -3.18 -15.27
C SER A 270 -11.13 -3.40 -14.77
N ILE A 271 -11.99 -4.00 -15.61
CA ILE A 271 -13.35 -4.41 -15.20
C ILE A 271 -13.29 -5.54 -14.16
N LEU A 272 -12.35 -6.48 -14.28
CA LEU A 272 -12.12 -7.53 -13.28
C LEU A 272 -11.81 -6.93 -11.92
N TYR A 273 -10.88 -5.97 -11.82
CA TYR A 273 -10.59 -5.27 -10.56
C TYR A 273 -11.83 -4.64 -9.92
N THR A 274 -12.63 -3.95 -10.73
CA THR A 274 -13.88 -3.34 -10.28
C THR A 274 -14.85 -4.40 -9.74
N ALA A 275 -14.96 -5.55 -10.42
CA ALA A 275 -15.82 -6.65 -9.99
C ALA A 275 -15.31 -7.32 -8.70
N VAL A 276 -14.00 -7.59 -8.58
CA VAL A 276 -13.37 -8.12 -7.37
C VAL A 276 -13.64 -7.21 -6.18
N MET A 277 -13.37 -5.91 -6.32
CA MET A 277 -13.62 -4.95 -5.25
C MET A 277 -15.09 -4.89 -4.85
N LYS A 278 -16.01 -4.73 -5.80
CA LYS A 278 -17.44 -4.56 -5.49
C LYS A 278 -18.10 -5.82 -4.94
N ARG A 279 -17.71 -6.99 -5.45
CA ARG A 279 -18.45 -8.24 -5.22
C ARG A 279 -17.78 -9.19 -4.23
N ARG A 280 -16.46 -9.05 -3.98
CA ARG A 280 -15.71 -9.91 -3.06
C ARG A 280 -15.17 -9.21 -1.82
N VAL A 281 -14.91 -7.91 -1.91
CA VAL A 281 -14.29 -7.14 -0.81
C VAL A 281 -15.28 -6.16 -0.17
N LYS A 282 -16.08 -5.49 -1.00
CA LYS A 282 -17.15 -4.57 -0.56
C LYS A 282 -18.49 -5.26 -0.35
N ASP A 283 -18.54 -6.59 -0.46
CA ASP A 283 -19.81 -7.31 -0.34
C ASP A 283 -20.48 -6.95 1.00
N PRO A 284 -21.72 -6.43 0.95
CA PRO A 284 -22.51 -6.16 2.14
C PRO A 284 -22.62 -7.37 3.08
N VAL A 285 -22.61 -8.61 2.61
CA VAL A 285 -22.64 -9.78 3.52
C VAL A 285 -21.37 -9.87 4.38
N THR A 286 -20.22 -9.58 3.77
CA THR A 286 -18.91 -9.53 4.44
C THR A 286 -18.76 -8.29 5.34
N ARG A 287 -19.45 -7.17 5.01
CA ARG A 287 -19.39 -5.90 5.77
C ARG A 287 -20.47 -5.72 6.85
N LEU A 288 -21.70 -6.17 6.61
CA LEU A 288 -22.87 -6.00 7.51
C LEU A 288 -22.97 -7.09 8.58
N GLY A 289 -22.20 -8.18 8.46
CA GLY A 289 -22.06 -9.18 9.52
C GLY A 289 -21.35 -8.66 10.78
N GLY A 290 -20.81 -7.44 10.76
CA GLY A 290 -20.32 -6.67 11.92
C GLY A 290 -19.12 -7.27 12.67
N VAL A 291 -18.71 -8.49 12.34
CA VAL A 291 -17.74 -9.29 13.07
C VAL A 291 -16.71 -9.81 12.07
N PHE A 292 -15.73 -8.94 11.77
CA PHE A 292 -14.55 -9.23 10.94
C PHE A 292 -13.63 -10.26 11.62
N SER A 293 -13.63 -10.27 12.95
CA SER A 293 -12.90 -11.21 13.77
C SER A 293 -13.83 -12.26 14.41
N THR A 294 -13.58 -13.55 14.19
CA THR A 294 -14.17 -14.61 15.02
C THR A 294 -13.49 -14.66 16.37
N LYS A 295 -14.27 -14.89 17.43
CA LYS A 295 -13.73 -15.33 18.73
C LYS A 295 -13.62 -16.84 18.71
N ALA A 296 -12.43 -17.36 18.41
CA ALA A 296 -12.15 -18.78 18.54
C ALA A 296 -11.95 -19.12 20.02
N LYS A 297 -12.58 -20.20 20.50
CA LYS A 297 -12.28 -20.76 21.82
C LYS A 297 -10.96 -21.52 21.75
N GLY A 298 -9.92 -20.98 22.38
CA GLY A 298 -8.70 -21.72 22.68
C GLY A 298 -8.93 -22.53 23.96
N THR A 299 -8.52 -23.81 23.94
CA THR A 299 -8.49 -24.64 25.16
C THR A 299 -7.06 -25.16 25.30
N GLU A 300 -6.28 -24.56 26.19
CA GLU A 300 -4.95 -25.02 26.57
C GLU A 300 -4.85 -24.94 28.10
N ASP A 301 -4.24 -25.95 28.73
CA ASP A 301 -4.12 -26.10 30.19
C ASP A 301 -5.43 -25.97 30.99
N GLY A 302 -6.56 -26.34 30.40
CA GLY A 302 -7.87 -26.33 31.05
C GLY A 302 -8.47 -24.93 31.29
N LYS A 303 -7.87 -23.87 30.75
CA LYS A 303 -8.42 -22.50 30.77
C LYS A 303 -8.97 -22.13 29.39
N GLU A 304 -10.25 -21.80 29.31
CA GLU A 304 -10.84 -21.25 28.09
C GLU A 304 -10.38 -19.79 27.92
N TYR A 305 -9.87 -19.45 26.73
CA TYR A 305 -9.63 -18.07 26.32
C TYR A 305 -10.22 -17.81 24.94
N SER A 306 -10.69 -16.58 24.70
CA SER A 306 -11.21 -16.16 23.40
C SER A 306 -10.11 -15.48 22.60
N VAL A 307 -9.76 -16.04 21.45
CA VAL A 307 -8.78 -15.47 20.52
C VAL A 307 -9.53 -14.76 19.39
N GLU A 308 -9.22 -13.49 19.15
CA GLU A 308 -9.69 -12.81 17.94
C GLU A 308 -8.89 -13.29 16.73
N LYS A 309 -9.59 -13.77 15.70
CA LYS A 309 -9.01 -14.21 14.43
C LYS A 309 -9.82 -13.66 13.25
N GLU A 310 -9.17 -13.00 12.32
CA GLU A 310 -9.80 -12.50 11.09
C GLU A 310 -10.37 -13.65 10.24
N LYS A 311 -11.48 -13.39 9.56
CA LYS A 311 -12.11 -14.35 8.65
C LYS A 311 -11.48 -14.28 7.26
N ASP A 312 -11.54 -15.41 6.55
CA ASP A 312 -11.15 -15.52 5.13
C ASP A 312 -9.74 -15.03 4.78
N ILE A 313 -8.81 -15.07 5.75
CA ILE A 313 -7.44 -14.57 5.62
C ILE A 313 -6.77 -15.14 4.35
N ASP A 314 -6.68 -16.46 4.23
CA ASP A 314 -5.98 -17.12 3.12
C ASP A 314 -6.55 -16.73 1.75
N ARG A 315 -7.87 -16.55 1.68
CA ARG A 315 -8.56 -16.16 0.45
C ARG A 315 -8.25 -14.70 0.10
N LEU A 316 -8.36 -13.79 1.06
CA LEU A 316 -8.08 -12.38 0.84
C LEU A 316 -6.61 -12.13 0.48
N GLU A 317 -5.69 -12.86 1.11
CA GLU A 317 -4.26 -12.78 0.78
C GLU A 317 -3.97 -13.32 -0.62
N ARG A 318 -4.57 -14.45 -0.99
CA ARG A 318 -4.47 -14.97 -2.36
C ARG A 318 -4.99 -13.98 -3.40
N ILE A 319 -6.09 -13.29 -3.11
CA ILE A 319 -6.64 -12.25 -4.01
C ILE A 319 -5.66 -11.09 -4.18
N VAL A 320 -5.04 -10.62 -3.09
CA VAL A 320 -4.04 -9.53 -3.16
C VAL A 320 -2.79 -9.98 -3.91
N GLU A 321 -2.31 -11.20 -3.68
CA GLU A 321 -1.13 -11.74 -4.34
C GLU A 321 -1.33 -11.92 -5.85
N THR A 322 -2.43 -12.59 -6.24
CA THR A 322 -2.77 -12.76 -7.67
C THR A 322 -3.03 -11.43 -8.36
N SER A 323 -3.59 -10.46 -7.65
CA SER A 323 -3.74 -9.09 -8.15
C SER A 323 -2.40 -8.38 -8.32
N LYS A 324 -1.45 -8.54 -7.40
CA LYS A 324 -0.13 -7.92 -7.55
C LYS A 324 0.58 -8.47 -8.79
N ASN A 325 0.64 -9.80 -8.91
CA ASN A 325 1.24 -10.48 -10.06
C ASN A 325 0.62 -10.03 -11.40
N LEU A 326 -0.70 -9.81 -11.42
CA LEU A 326 -1.39 -9.34 -12.62
C LEU A 326 -0.96 -7.94 -13.08
N VAL A 327 -0.70 -7.02 -12.16
CA VAL A 327 -0.19 -5.68 -12.52
C VAL A 327 1.24 -5.76 -13.00
N GLU A 328 2.09 -6.54 -12.34
CA GLU A 328 3.47 -6.76 -12.78
C GLU A 328 3.52 -7.33 -14.20
N LYS A 329 2.62 -8.29 -14.51
CA LYS A 329 2.48 -8.82 -15.88
C LYS A 329 1.88 -7.85 -16.89
N ALA A 330 1.10 -6.87 -16.45
CA ALA A 330 0.62 -5.80 -17.34
C ALA A 330 1.77 -4.86 -17.74
N ASP A 331 2.64 -4.54 -16.78
CA ASP A 331 3.83 -3.71 -16.99
C ASP A 331 4.85 -4.41 -17.90
N ASP A 332 5.18 -5.69 -17.62
CA ASP A 332 6.04 -6.53 -18.48
C ASP A 332 5.51 -6.57 -19.92
N LEU A 333 4.20 -6.74 -20.09
CA LEU A 333 3.55 -6.77 -21.40
C LEU A 333 3.65 -5.43 -22.13
N ALA A 334 3.44 -4.31 -21.44
CA ALA A 334 3.58 -2.98 -22.03
C ALA A 334 5.03 -2.70 -22.44
N ALA A 335 6.00 -3.06 -21.60
CA ALA A 335 7.42 -2.93 -21.88
C ALA A 335 7.84 -3.68 -23.14
N GLY A 336 7.33 -4.90 -23.38
CA GLY A 336 7.64 -5.65 -24.61
C GLY A 336 7.23 -4.91 -25.90
N PHE A 337 6.16 -4.12 -25.88
CA PHE A 337 5.81 -3.25 -27.01
C PHE A 337 6.74 -2.04 -27.14
N TYR A 338 7.18 -1.46 -26.03
CA TYR A 338 8.05 -0.29 -26.01
C TYR A 338 9.47 -0.62 -26.48
N ASP A 339 9.98 -1.78 -26.08
CA ASP A 339 11.33 -2.25 -26.42
C ASP A 339 11.43 -2.79 -27.86
N GLY A 340 10.29 -2.98 -28.52
CA GLY A 340 10.21 -3.47 -29.89
C GLY A 340 10.52 -4.96 -29.98
N ASP A 341 10.10 -5.73 -28.98
CA ASP A 341 10.25 -7.19 -28.96
C ASP A 341 9.56 -7.83 -30.17
N ASN A 342 9.98 -9.04 -30.49
CA ASN A 342 9.39 -9.76 -31.61
C ASN A 342 7.94 -10.18 -31.28
N ALA A 343 7.17 -10.50 -32.32
CA ALA A 343 5.77 -10.89 -32.19
C ALA A 343 5.54 -12.13 -31.30
N ASP A 344 6.50 -13.06 -31.27
CA ASP A 344 6.40 -14.29 -30.51
C ASP A 344 6.58 -14.02 -29.00
N ASP A 345 7.55 -13.19 -28.63
CA ASP A 345 7.83 -12.78 -27.25
C ASP A 345 6.64 -11.98 -26.68
N ILE A 346 6.08 -11.05 -27.46
CA ILE A 346 4.87 -10.29 -27.08
C ILE A 346 3.67 -11.23 -26.90
N ALA A 347 3.55 -12.27 -27.73
CA ALA A 347 2.49 -13.26 -27.61
C ALA A 347 2.64 -14.11 -26.33
N GLU A 348 3.87 -14.45 -25.94
CA GLU A 348 4.18 -15.13 -24.67
C GLU A 348 3.80 -14.26 -23.47
N LEU A 349 4.26 -13.01 -23.42
CA LEU A 349 3.91 -12.04 -22.36
C LEU A 349 2.39 -11.84 -22.25
N ARG A 350 1.70 -11.78 -23.40
CA ARG A 350 0.24 -11.68 -23.42
C ARG A 350 -0.43 -12.91 -22.85
N SER A 351 0.11 -14.10 -23.11
CA SER A 351 -0.39 -15.36 -22.53
C SER A 351 -0.22 -15.37 -21.01
N GLU A 352 0.95 -14.97 -20.51
CA GLU A 352 1.22 -14.86 -19.07
C GLU A 352 0.26 -13.87 -18.39
N PHE A 353 0.03 -12.70 -19.01
CA PHE A 353 -0.94 -11.72 -18.52
C PHE A 353 -2.37 -12.29 -18.45
N VAL A 354 -2.81 -13.01 -19.49
CA VAL A 354 -4.13 -13.66 -19.52
C VAL A 354 -4.25 -14.75 -18.46
N GLU A 355 -3.18 -15.51 -18.22
CA GLU A 355 -3.13 -16.52 -17.16
C GLU A 355 -3.23 -15.88 -15.78
N ALA A 356 -2.47 -14.80 -15.52
CA ALA A 356 -2.55 -14.05 -14.28
C ALA A 356 -3.96 -13.47 -14.04
N ALA A 357 -4.61 -12.95 -15.09
CA ALA A 357 -5.99 -12.45 -15.01
C ALA A 357 -6.98 -13.58 -14.70
N ALA A 358 -6.77 -14.76 -15.29
CA ALA A 358 -7.56 -15.94 -14.99
C ALA A 358 -7.36 -16.42 -13.55
N ASP A 359 -6.15 -16.36 -13.01
CA ASP A 359 -5.86 -16.77 -11.64
C ASP A 359 -6.49 -15.84 -10.60
N LEU A 360 -6.49 -14.52 -10.84
CA LEU A 360 -7.25 -13.59 -10.01
C LEU A 360 -8.76 -13.89 -10.05
N ALA A 361 -9.30 -14.19 -11.23
CA ALA A 361 -10.71 -14.56 -11.38
C ALA A 361 -11.05 -15.88 -10.66
N LYS A 362 -10.17 -16.89 -10.73
CA LYS A 362 -10.31 -18.17 -9.98
C LYS A 362 -10.25 -17.95 -8.47
N ALA A 363 -9.33 -17.11 -7.99
CA ALA A 363 -9.25 -16.75 -6.57
C ALA A 363 -10.55 -16.10 -6.05
N CYS A 364 -11.30 -15.46 -6.95
CA CYS A 364 -12.57 -14.82 -6.67
C CYS A 364 -13.81 -15.67 -7.03
N GLN A 365 -13.62 -16.88 -7.57
CA GLN A 365 -14.74 -17.66 -8.10
C GLN A 365 -15.71 -18.08 -6.99
N LEU A 366 -15.21 -18.44 -5.81
CA LEU A 366 -16.03 -18.83 -4.67
C LEU A 366 -16.31 -17.67 -3.71
N GLY A 367 -17.46 -17.73 -3.03
CA GLY A 367 -17.84 -16.84 -1.95
C GLY A 367 -16.95 -16.99 -0.70
N GLY A 368 -17.22 -16.19 0.34
CA GLY A 368 -16.47 -16.27 1.61
C GLY A 368 -16.66 -17.60 2.34
N ASP A 369 -17.81 -18.26 2.15
CA ASP A 369 -18.11 -19.58 2.70
C ASP A 369 -17.58 -20.75 1.85
N GLY A 370 -16.86 -20.46 0.76
CA GLY A 370 -16.36 -21.45 -0.17
C GLY A 370 -17.44 -22.06 -1.09
N THR A 371 -18.65 -21.49 -1.11
CA THR A 371 -19.73 -21.94 -1.99
C THR A 371 -19.89 -21.03 -3.21
N GLU A 372 -20.65 -21.51 -4.20
CA GLU A 372 -21.03 -20.70 -5.34
C GLU A 372 -22.14 -19.72 -4.95
N ASP A 373 -21.92 -18.45 -5.28
CA ASP A 373 -22.88 -17.38 -5.05
C ASP A 373 -23.24 -16.66 -6.35
N THR A 374 -24.13 -15.66 -6.27
CA THR A 374 -24.57 -14.92 -7.47
C THR A 374 -23.38 -14.28 -8.23
N PRO A 375 -22.37 -13.69 -7.56
CA PRO A 375 -21.16 -13.25 -8.27
C PRO A 375 -20.29 -14.35 -8.88
N SER A 376 -20.29 -15.59 -8.37
CA SER A 376 -19.50 -16.71 -8.91
C SER A 376 -19.75 -16.94 -10.40
N ALA A 377 -21.02 -16.83 -10.83
CA ALA A 377 -21.41 -16.96 -12.23
C ALA A 377 -20.75 -15.90 -13.14
N TRP A 378 -20.47 -14.70 -12.62
CA TRP A 378 -19.80 -13.66 -13.40
C TRP A 378 -18.31 -13.96 -13.59
N PHE A 379 -17.64 -14.46 -12.55
CA PHE A 379 -16.24 -14.87 -12.67
C PHE A 379 -16.09 -16.07 -13.61
N GLY A 380 -17.06 -16.99 -13.64
CA GLY A 380 -17.12 -18.06 -14.64
C GLY A 380 -17.19 -17.52 -16.08
N LYS A 381 -18.13 -16.59 -16.35
CA LYS A 381 -18.24 -15.93 -17.66
C LYS A 381 -16.99 -15.11 -18.02
N PHE A 382 -16.35 -14.49 -17.04
CA PHE A 382 -15.10 -13.77 -17.27
C PHE A 382 -13.99 -14.73 -17.72
N LEU A 383 -13.86 -15.89 -17.07
CA LEU A 383 -12.85 -16.91 -17.42
C LEU A 383 -13.03 -17.45 -18.84
N GLU A 384 -14.27 -17.60 -19.31
CA GLU A 384 -14.56 -17.99 -20.70
C GLU A 384 -14.11 -16.90 -21.70
N ASN A 385 -14.38 -15.63 -21.38
CA ASN A 385 -14.06 -14.50 -22.25
C ASN A 385 -12.59 -14.07 -22.22
N VAL A 386 -11.87 -14.30 -21.12
CA VAL A 386 -10.45 -13.89 -21.02
C VAL A 386 -9.56 -14.83 -21.82
N LYS A 387 -9.92 -16.11 -21.91
CA LYS A 387 -9.19 -17.16 -22.64
C LYS A 387 -9.48 -17.19 -24.15
N THR A 388 -10.60 -16.62 -24.57
CA THR A 388 -10.98 -16.46 -25.99
C THR A 388 -10.38 -15.18 -26.53
#